data_AF-H1Y466-F1
#
_entry.id   AF-H1Y466-F1
#
_cell.length_a   1.000
_cell.length_b   1.000
_cell.length_c   1.000
_cell.angle_alpha   90.00
_cell.angle_beta   90.00
_cell.angle_gamma   90.00
#
_symmetry.space_group_name_H-M   'P 1'
#
loop_
_entity.id
_entity.type
_entity.pdbx_description
1 polymer ?
#
loop_
_entity_poly.entity_id
_entity_poly.type
_entity_poly.pdbx_seq_one_letter_code
_entity_poly.pdbx_strand_id
1 'polypeptide(L)'
;MNWERYNYYTNNYQAYEFFSEGPKGRIRKLVVFTKIPDTDPSIYNLAIGEAHPVTGKIDDEIISNNRDRDIVLATLANTIASFYGYI
;
A
#
# COMPACT_ATOMS: atom_id res chain seq x y z
N MET A 1 11.28 -9.92 7.78
CA MET A 1 12.05 -9.09 6.83
C MET A 1 12.75 -7.98 7.59
N ASN A 2 14.08 -7.85 7.46
CA ASN A 2 14.90 -6.84 8.16
C ASN A 2 15.15 -5.60 7.28
N TRP A 3 14.14 -5.16 6.54
CA TRP A 3 14.21 -3.95 5.71
C TRP A 3 13.46 -2.83 6.42
N GLU A 4 14.00 -1.61 6.32
CA GLU A 4 13.31 -0.41 6.78
C GLU A 4 11.95 -0.29 6.06
N ARG A 5 10.92 0.08 6.80
CA ARG A 5 9.54 0.20 6.31
C ARG A 5 8.79 1.24 7.11
N TYR A 6 7.75 1.79 6.51
CA TYR A 6 6.81 2.66 7.21
C TYR A 6 5.86 1.85 8.10
N ASN A 7 5.44 2.47 9.20
CA ASN A 7 4.25 2.01 9.91
C ASN A 7 3.01 2.28 9.06
N TYR A 8 2.04 1.39 9.12
CA TYR A 8 0.77 1.53 8.42
C TYR A 8 -0.40 1.27 9.35
N TYR A 9 -1.57 1.70 8.90
CA TYR A 9 -2.84 1.50 9.57
C TYR A 9 -3.77 0.70 8.66
N THR A 10 -4.59 -0.16 9.25
CA THR A 10 -5.67 -0.87 8.55
C THR A 10 -6.85 -1.07 9.49
N ASN A 11 -8.07 -1.08 8.95
CA ASN A 11 -9.29 -1.33 9.72
C ASN A 11 -9.93 -2.69 9.40
N ASN A 12 -9.74 -3.20 8.17
CA ASN A 12 -10.42 -4.38 7.67
C ASN A 12 -9.49 -5.36 6.94
N TYR A 13 -8.17 -5.13 7.00
CA TYR A 13 -7.14 -5.88 6.29
C TYR A 13 -7.26 -5.89 4.76
N GLN A 14 -8.22 -5.17 4.18
CA GLN A 14 -8.38 -5.03 2.72
C GLN A 14 -7.79 -3.73 2.20
N ALA A 15 -7.63 -2.73 3.07
CA ALA A 15 -6.97 -1.47 2.75
C ALA A 15 -5.94 -1.12 3.83
N TYR A 16 -4.76 -0.68 3.40
CA TYR A 16 -3.67 -0.24 4.27
C TYR A 16 -3.26 1.17 3.88
N GLU A 17 -2.94 1.98 4.87
CA GLU A 17 -2.51 3.35 4.70
C GLU A 17 -1.17 3.59 5.38
N PHE A 18 -0.26 4.24 4.67
CA PHE A 18 1.01 4.72 5.22
C PHE A 18 1.42 6.06 4.60
N PHE A 19 2.47 6.65 5.14
CA PHE A 19 3.01 7.91 4.63
C PHE A 19 4.43 7.69 4.15
N SER A 20 4.66 7.96 2.86
CA SER A 20 6.00 8.07 2.27
C SER A 20 6.61 9.41 2.66
N GLU A 21 7.83 9.41 3.17
CA GLU A 21 8.55 10.61 3.58
C GLU A 21 9.85 10.74 2.79
N GLY A 22 10.08 11.93 2.23
CA GLY A 22 11.22 12.16 1.36
C GLY A 22 11.28 13.60 0.86
N PRO A 23 12.13 13.90 -0.14
CA PRO A 23 12.40 15.27 -0.59
C PRO A 23 11.20 16.02 -1.17
N LYS A 24 10.13 15.32 -1.55
CA LYS A 24 8.87 15.92 -2.02
C LYS A 24 7.83 16.04 -0.90
N GLY A 25 8.27 15.86 0.34
CA GLY A 25 7.43 15.94 1.52
C GLY A 25 6.77 14.61 1.89
N ARG A 26 5.69 14.72 2.65
CA ARG A 26 4.93 13.59 3.18
C ARG A 26 3.77 13.27 2.25
N ILE A 27 3.77 12.06 1.69
CA ILE A 27 2.82 11.60 0.68
C ILE A 27 1.99 10.45 1.24
N ARG A 28 0.66 10.60 1.25
CA ARG A 28 -0.27 9.57 1.74
C ARG A 28 -0.44 8.48 0.69
N LYS A 29 -0.05 7.26 1.04
CA LYS A 29 -0.09 6.07 0.17
C LYS A 29 -1.17 5.11 0.65
N LEU A 30 -1.85 4.47 -0.31
CA LEU A 30 -2.84 3.43 -0.07
C LEU A 30 -2.40 2.14 -0.74
N VAL A 31 -2.65 1.01 -0.07
CA VAL A 31 -2.57 -0.33 -0.64
C VAL A 31 -3.94 -0.97 -0.49
N VAL A 32 -4.53 -1.44 -1.60
CA VAL A 32 -5.89 -1.98 -1.63
C VAL A 32 -5.88 -3.37 -2.26
N PHE A 33 -6.48 -4.33 -1.55
CA PHE A 33 -6.69 -5.71 -1.98
C PHE A 33 -8.14 -5.87 -2.42
N THR A 34 -8.36 -6.05 -3.72
CA THR A 34 -9.70 -6.25 -4.29
C THR A 34 -9.84 -7.69 -4.76
N LYS A 35 -10.72 -8.46 -4.13
CA LYS A 35 -10.99 -9.85 -4.55
C LYS A 35 -11.58 -9.86 -5.96
N ILE A 36 -11.04 -10.69 -6.84
CA ILE A 36 -11.63 -10.97 -8.14
C ILE A 36 -12.72 -12.03 -7.92
N PRO A 37 -14.01 -11.73 -8.22
CA PRO A 37 -15.10 -12.68 -8.05
C PRO A 37 -14.89 -13.97 -8.84
N ASP A 38 -15.49 -15.06 -8.37
CA ASP A 38 -15.59 -16.34 -9.11
C ASP A 38 -14.24 -16.95 -9.54
N THR A 39 -13.21 -16.78 -8.71
CA THR A 39 -11.88 -17.39 -8.91
C THR A 39 -11.60 -18.47 -7.87
N ASP A 40 -11.09 -19.61 -8.33
CA ASP A 40 -10.55 -20.70 -7.50
C ASP A 40 -9.18 -21.15 -8.08
N PRO A 41 -8.05 -20.91 -7.39
CA PRO A 41 -7.93 -20.30 -6.06
C PRO A 41 -8.38 -18.83 -6.04
N SER A 42 -8.65 -18.28 -4.85
CA SER A 42 -9.02 -16.86 -4.73
C SER A 42 -7.89 -15.95 -5.23
N ILE A 43 -8.20 -15.11 -6.21
CA ILE A 43 -7.28 -14.12 -6.78
C ILE A 43 -7.67 -12.72 -6.30
N TYR A 44 -6.67 -11.89 -6.01
CA TYR A 44 -6.83 -10.50 -5.60
C TYR A 44 -6.04 -9.59 -6.53
N ASN A 45 -6.65 -8.48 -6.93
CA ASN A 45 -5.92 -7.35 -7.47
C ASN A 45 -5.27 -6.57 -6.32
N LEU A 46 -4.00 -6.22 -6.46
CA LEU A 46 -3.23 -5.44 -5.50
C LEU A 46 -2.91 -4.07 -6.11
N ALA A 47 -3.63 -3.04 -5.68
CA ALA A 47 -3.38 -1.67 -6.10
C ALA A 47 -2.52 -0.94 -5.05
N ILE A 48 -1.54 -0.17 -5.51
CA ILE A 48 -0.77 0.77 -4.69
C ILE A 48 -0.73 2.12 -5.38
N GLY A 49 -0.98 3.19 -4.63
CA GLY A 49 -1.10 4.52 -5.18
C GLY A 49 -1.16 5.59 -4.11
N GLU A 50 -1.43 6.81 -4.54
CA GLU A 50 -1.60 7.96 -3.64
C GLU A 50 -3.07 8.18 -3.33
N ALA A 51 -3.36 8.56 -2.09
CA ALA A 51 -4.70 9.00 -1.74
C ALA A 51 -4.93 10.41 -2.26
N HIS A 52 -5.92 10.60 -3.13
CA HIS A 52 -6.37 11.92 -3.52
C HIS A 52 -6.80 12.71 -2.26
N PRO A 53 -6.32 13.95 -2.05
CA PRO A 53 -6.47 14.68 -0.79
C PRO A 53 -7.92 14.97 -0.41
N VAL A 54 -8.79 15.17 -1.41
CA VAL A 54 -10.22 15.46 -1.20
C VAL A 54 -11.09 14.19 -1.20
N THR A 55 -10.97 13.34 -2.22
CA THR A 55 -11.89 12.21 -2.43
C THR A 55 -11.46 10.94 -1.69
N GLY A 56 -10.20 10.85 -1.26
CA GLY A 56 -9.60 9.64 -0.69
C GLY A 56 -9.44 8.49 -1.69
N LYS A 57 -9.77 8.70 -2.98
CA LYS A 57 -9.58 7.69 -4.02
C LYS A 57 -8.09 7.48 -4.28
N ILE A 58 -7.75 6.25 -4.62
CA ILE A 58 -6.40 5.88 -5.04
C ILE A 58 -6.13 6.40 -6.46
N ASP A 59 -4.98 7.01 -6.64
CA ASP A 59 -4.36 7.32 -7.93
C ASP A 59 -3.10 6.44 -8.03
N ASP A 60 -3.18 5.38 -8.85
CA ASP A 60 -2.12 4.39 -9.08
C ASP A 60 -1.30 4.66 -10.35
N GLU A 61 -1.59 5.75 -11.08
CA GLU A 61 -0.84 6.18 -12.25
C GLU A 61 0.23 7.23 -11.91
N ILE A 62 0.10 7.90 -10.75
CA ILE A 62 1.00 8.98 -10.34
C ILE A 62 2.42 8.51 -10.01
N ILE A 63 3.40 9.23 -10.55
CA ILE A 63 4.82 9.04 -10.24
C ILE A 63 5.28 10.12 -9.27
N SER A 64 5.24 9.83 -7.97
CA SER A 64 5.79 10.76 -6.96
C SER A 64 7.30 10.85 -7.01
N ASN A 65 8.01 9.73 -7.12
CA ASN A 65 9.49 9.70 -7.03
C ASN A 65 10.02 10.44 -5.78
N ASN A 66 9.55 10.04 -4.59
CA ASN A 66 9.95 10.62 -3.30
C ASN A 66 11.31 10.09 -2.78
N ARG A 67 12.07 9.40 -3.66
CA ARG A 67 13.40 8.82 -3.39
C ARG A 67 13.46 7.79 -2.24
N ASP A 68 12.35 7.12 -1.96
CA ASP A 68 12.20 6.15 -0.87
C ASP A 68 11.64 4.79 -1.35
N ARG A 69 11.86 4.47 -2.64
CA ARG A 69 11.29 3.30 -3.32
C ARG A 69 11.47 2.00 -2.52
N ASP A 70 12.65 1.76 -1.97
CA ASP A 70 12.94 0.48 -1.31
C ASP A 70 12.19 0.35 0.03
N ILE A 71 11.99 1.46 0.76
CA ILE A 71 11.16 1.51 1.98
C ILE A 71 9.68 1.30 1.62
N VAL A 72 9.22 1.93 0.52
CA VAL A 72 7.86 1.74 -0.01
C VAL A 72 7.61 0.26 -0.39
N LEU A 73 8.55 -0.37 -1.10
CA LEU A 73 8.43 -1.79 -1.48
C LEU A 73 8.50 -2.73 -0.26
N ALA A 74 9.36 -2.44 0.72
CA ALA A 74 9.41 -3.20 1.96
C ALA A 74 8.11 -3.07 2.78
N THR A 75 7.50 -1.88 2.78
CA THR A 75 6.19 -1.62 3.39
C THR A 75 5.10 -2.42 2.67
N LEU A 76 5.08 -2.40 1.33
CA LEU A 76 4.14 -3.18 0.51
C LEU A 76 4.27 -4.70 0.76
N ALA A 77 5.48 -5.23 0.80
CA ALA A 77 5.69 -6.64 1.12
C ALA A 77 5.19 -6.98 2.55
N ASN A 78 5.28 -6.03 3.48
CA ASN A 78 4.76 -6.22 4.83
C ASN A 78 3.22 -6.20 4.89
N THR A 79 2.55 -5.35 4.12
CA THR A 79 1.07 -5.38 4.05
C THR A 79 0.56 -6.67 3.43
N ILE A 80 1.27 -7.26 2.47
CA ILE A 80 0.95 -8.58 1.93
C ILE A 80 1.05 -9.66 3.02
N ALA A 81 2.11 -9.63 3.83
CA ALA A 81 2.24 -10.58 4.95
C ALA A 81 1.11 -10.42 5.97
N SER A 82 0.71 -9.19 6.31
CA SER A 82 -0.42 -8.91 7.20
C SER A 82 -1.75 -9.37 6.61
N PHE A 83 -1.99 -9.16 5.32
CA PHE A 83 -3.19 -9.62 4.62
C PHE A 83 -3.39 -11.14 4.71
N TYR A 84 -2.30 -11.92 4.63
CA TYR A 84 -2.33 -13.37 4.82
C TYR A 84 -2.29 -13.83 6.29
N GLY A 85 -2.24 -12.90 7.25
CA GLY A 85 -2.22 -13.21 8.69
C GLY A 85 -0.87 -13.73 9.21
N TYR A 86 0.24 -13.44 8.52
CA TYR A 86 1.57 -13.85 8.97
C TYR A 86 2.20 -12.94 10.03
N ILE A 87 1.59 -11.76 10.29
CA ILE A 87 2.03 -10.74 11.25
C ILE A 87 0.84 -9.96 11.81
#